data_AF-A0A4Q3R4F9-F1
#
_entry.id   AF-A0A4Q3R4F9-F1
#
_cell.length_a   1.000
_cell.length_b   1.000
_cell.length_c   1.000
_cell.angle_alpha   90.00
_cell.angle_beta   90.00
_cell.angle_gamma   90.00
#
_symmetry.space_group_name_H-M   'P 1'
#
loop_
_entity.id
_entity.type
_entity.pdbx_description
1 polymer ?
#
loop_
_entity_poly.entity_id
_entity_poly.type
_entity_poly.pdbx_seq_one_letter_code
_entity_poly.pdbx_strand_id
1 'polypeptide(L)'
;MKKAFPYIIGGVVLVLLVVLMMGSAGKPQRKFDERVTLRRGDKIPYGTRVAWELLPTMFTDARFIYDRKSSTYWDSLDYSESRQAVVVVADYFDADRSELDEMADFVKNGNYVFIVSRAASDEVSSFFDVTFNSDYYPGYSVEDDDSLRVQLNPAIFPNTGVYSYPGKKYDGSFYKLDSLHTTVLGRDEKGHPNFVQLNQGRGSFF
;
A
#
# COMPACT_ATOMS: atom_id res chain seq x y z
N MET A 1 -28.72 -17.49 60.90
CA MET A 1 -28.38 -16.67 59.71
C MET A 1 -27.20 -17.17 58.86
N LYS A 2 -26.40 -18.18 59.28
CA LYS A 2 -25.22 -18.65 58.51
C LYS A 2 -25.54 -19.54 57.28
N LYS A 3 -26.72 -20.17 57.22
CA LYS A 3 -27.12 -21.07 56.11
C LYS A 3 -27.72 -20.34 54.90
N ALA A 4 -28.18 -19.10 55.06
CA ALA A 4 -28.77 -18.30 53.97
C ALA A 4 -27.72 -17.53 53.15
N PHE A 5 -26.55 -17.27 53.75
CA PHE A 5 -25.44 -16.54 53.14
C PHE A 5 -24.96 -17.12 51.79
N PRO A 6 -24.76 -18.44 51.61
CA PRO A 6 -24.36 -18.99 50.32
C PRO A 6 -25.44 -18.84 49.24
N TYR A 7 -26.73 -18.88 49.61
CA TYR A 7 -27.83 -18.70 48.66
C TYR A 7 -27.96 -17.24 48.20
N ILE A 8 -27.70 -16.28 49.10
CA ILE A 8 -27.68 -14.85 48.75
C ILE A 8 -26.52 -14.56 47.80
N ILE A 9 -25.33 -15.11 48.07
CA ILE A 9 -24.18 -14.97 47.17
C ILE A 9 -24.47 -15.63 45.81
N GLY A 10 -25.03 -16.84 45.81
CA GLY A 10 -25.42 -17.53 44.57
C GLY A 10 -26.42 -16.72 43.73
N GLY A 11 -27.42 -16.12 44.38
CA GLY A 11 -28.38 -15.22 43.73
C GLY A 11 -27.72 -14.00 43.12
N VAL A 12 -26.81 -13.34 43.85
CA VAL A 12 -26.08 -12.16 43.36
C VAL A 12 -25.17 -12.51 42.18
N VAL A 13 -24.47 -13.65 42.23
CA VAL A 13 -23.62 -14.12 41.12
C VAL A 13 -24.45 -14.43 39.89
N LEU A 14 -25.62 -15.05 40.06
CA LEU A 14 -26.53 -15.38 38.96
C LEU A 14 -27.11 -14.12 38.31
N VAL A 15 -27.49 -13.12 39.11
CA VAL A 15 -27.93 -11.81 38.61
C VAL A 15 -26.79 -11.09 37.86
N LEU A 16 -25.56 -11.11 38.38
CA LEU A 16 -24.40 -10.54 37.69
C LEU A 16 -24.13 -11.23 36.35
N LEU A 17 -24.23 -12.56 36.27
CA LEU A 17 -24.10 -13.32 35.03
C LEU A 17 -25.15 -12.92 33.99
N VAL A 18 -26.42 -12.78 34.41
CA VAL A 18 -27.51 -12.35 33.52
C VAL A 18 -27.28 -10.93 33.01
N VAL A 19 -26.87 -10.00 33.88
CA VAL A 19 -26.54 -8.61 33.49
C VAL A 19 -25.38 -8.57 32.50
N LEU A 20 -24.35 -9.41 32.70
CA LEU A 20 -23.19 -9.48 31.80
C LEU A 20 -23.57 -10.05 30.43
N MET A 21 -24.41 -11.08 30.39
CA MET A 21 -24.97 -11.63 29.15
C MET A 21 -25.83 -10.60 28.41
N MET A 22 -26.71 -9.87 29.09
CA MET A 22 -27.52 -8.81 28.49
C MET A 22 -26.65 -7.63 27.99
N GLY A 23 -25.59 -7.27 28.72
CA GLY A 23 -24.65 -6.22 28.32
C GLY A 23 -23.80 -6.57 27.09
N SER A 24 -23.64 -7.87 26.78
CA SER A 24 -22.92 -8.35 25.59
C SER A 24 -23.78 -8.45 24.33
N ALA A 25 -25.11 -8.61 24.47
CA ALA A 25 -26.02 -8.89 23.35
C ALA A 25 -26.31 -7.69 22.43
N GLY A 26 -25.95 -6.46 22.84
CA GLY A 26 -26.34 -5.23 22.14
C GLY A 26 -25.21 -4.47 21.45
N LYS A 27 -23.95 -4.95 21.47
CA LYS A 27 -22.87 -4.24 20.78
C LYS A 27 -23.00 -4.50 19.27
N PRO A 28 -23.27 -3.48 18.44
CA PRO A 28 -23.28 -3.67 17.00
C PRO A 28 -21.93 -4.24 16.58
N GLN A 29 -21.94 -5.34 15.84
CA GLN A 29 -20.72 -5.89 15.26
C GLN A 29 -20.04 -4.78 14.47
N ARG A 30 -18.76 -4.54 14.76
CA ARG A 30 -17.96 -3.60 13.98
C ARG A 30 -17.90 -4.14 12.56
N LYS A 31 -18.61 -3.49 11.64
CA LYS A 31 -18.52 -3.79 10.22
C LYS A 31 -17.13 -3.35 9.75
N PHE A 32 -16.45 -4.24 9.05
CA PHE A 32 -15.18 -3.93 8.40
C PHE A 32 -15.43 -2.88 7.32
N ASP A 33 -14.63 -1.81 7.32
CA ASP A 33 -14.74 -0.74 6.34
C ASP A 33 -13.86 -1.09 5.13
N GLU A 34 -14.52 -1.48 4.05
CA GLU A 34 -13.88 -1.99 2.84
C GLU A 34 -13.56 -0.93 1.79
N ARG A 35 -13.75 0.35 2.12
CA ARG A 35 -13.50 1.45 1.18
C ARG A 35 -12.00 1.61 0.96
N VAL A 36 -11.57 1.59 -0.29
CA VAL A 36 -10.20 1.97 -0.67
C VAL A 36 -10.13 3.47 -0.82
N THR A 37 -9.34 4.13 0.02
CA THR A 37 -9.22 5.59 0.01
C THR A 37 -7.81 6.05 -0.31
N LEU A 38 -6.80 5.26 0.06
CA LEU A 38 -5.36 5.58 -0.05
C LEU A 38 -4.97 6.89 0.64
N ARG A 39 -5.86 7.45 1.46
CA ARG A 39 -5.65 8.72 2.15
C ARG A 39 -4.79 8.50 3.38
N ARG A 40 -3.82 9.40 3.56
CA ARG A 40 -2.92 9.41 4.73
C ARG A 40 -3.67 9.60 6.06
N GLY A 41 -4.75 10.38 6.05
CA GLY A 41 -5.50 10.70 7.27
C GLY A 41 -6.43 9.57 7.75
N ASP A 42 -6.74 8.62 6.87
CA ASP A 42 -7.80 7.66 7.10
C ASP A 42 -7.31 6.49 7.95
N LYS A 43 -8.10 6.12 8.97
CA LYS A 43 -7.78 5.03 9.91
C LYS A 43 -8.34 3.66 9.46
N ILE A 44 -8.97 3.62 8.29
CA ILE A 44 -9.50 2.39 7.71
C ILE A 44 -8.35 1.55 7.11
N PRO A 45 -8.53 0.24 6.92
CA PRO A 45 -7.48 -0.67 6.45
C PRO A 45 -6.82 -0.27 5.12
N TYR A 46 -7.61 0.30 4.20
CA TYR A 46 -7.17 0.69 2.86
C TYR A 46 -6.85 2.19 2.74
N GLY A 47 -6.39 2.80 3.84
CA GLY A 47 -5.73 4.10 3.87
C GLY A 47 -4.21 3.94 3.91
N THR A 48 -3.47 5.06 3.90
CA THR A 48 -1.99 5.07 3.94
C THR A 48 -1.42 5.58 5.26
N ARG A 49 -2.26 5.71 6.29
CA ARG A 49 -1.87 6.26 7.59
C ARG A 49 -0.71 5.50 8.25
N VAL A 50 -0.81 4.18 8.31
CA VAL A 50 0.21 3.34 8.98
C VAL A 50 1.54 3.43 8.24
N ALA A 51 1.52 3.36 6.90
CA ALA A 51 2.72 3.54 6.08
C ALA A 51 3.40 4.89 6.37
N TRP A 52 2.61 5.98 6.40
CA TRP A 52 3.13 7.32 6.72
C TRP A 52 3.72 7.42 8.13
N GLU A 53 3.04 6.87 9.14
CA GLU A 53 3.50 6.90 10.53
C GLU A 53 4.78 6.06 10.75
N LEU A 54 5.02 5.05 9.90
CA LEU A 54 6.23 4.21 9.94
C LEU A 54 7.43 4.81 9.20
N LEU A 55 7.23 5.77 8.29
CA LEU A 55 8.33 6.38 7.53
C LEU A 55 9.49 6.89 8.41
N PRO A 56 9.26 7.61 9.53
CA PRO A 56 10.36 8.08 10.38
C PRO A 56 11.15 6.96 11.06
N THR A 57 10.54 5.78 11.22
CA THR A 57 11.23 4.61 11.78
C THR A 57 12.15 3.93 10.75
N MET A 58 11.83 4.07 9.46
CA MET A 58 12.59 3.49 8.36
C MET A 58 13.66 4.46 7.83
N PHE A 59 13.39 5.76 7.85
CA PHE A 59 14.29 6.80 7.35
C PHE A 59 14.51 7.89 8.41
N THR A 60 15.42 7.62 9.35
CA THR A 60 15.64 8.47 10.54
C THR A 60 16.18 9.86 10.20
N ASP A 61 16.94 9.99 9.12
CA ASP A 61 17.60 11.25 8.72
C ASP A 61 16.84 11.99 7.61
N ALA A 62 15.70 11.46 7.17
CA ALA A 62 14.92 12.05 6.10
C ALA A 62 13.93 13.10 6.62
N ARG A 63 13.74 14.17 5.83
CA ARG A 63 12.64 15.12 6.01
C ARG A 63 11.45 14.67 5.19
N PHE A 64 10.30 14.50 5.86
CA PHE A 64 9.06 14.11 5.18
C PHE A 64 8.21 15.33 4.86
N ILE A 65 7.80 15.42 3.59
CA ILE A 65 6.90 16.45 3.09
C ILE A 65 5.68 15.75 2.52
N TYR A 66 4.49 16.23 2.83
CA TYR A 66 3.26 15.76 2.24
C TYR A 66 2.66 16.86 1.38
N ASP A 67 2.62 16.62 0.08
CA ASP A 67 1.90 17.48 -0.86
C ASP A 67 0.51 16.88 -1.15
N ARG A 68 -0.52 17.73 -1.12
CA ARG A 68 -1.91 17.34 -1.40
C ARG A 68 -2.36 17.82 -2.78
N LYS A 69 -1.55 18.61 -3.49
CA LYS A 69 -1.92 19.19 -4.78
C LYS A 69 -1.62 18.18 -5.88
N SER A 70 -2.66 17.44 -6.27
CA SER A 70 -2.52 16.34 -7.24
C SER A 70 -2.11 16.76 -8.64
N SER A 71 -2.34 18.02 -9.03
CA SER A 71 -2.06 18.56 -10.36
C SER A 71 -0.71 19.27 -10.45
N THR A 72 0.13 19.19 -9.41
CA THR A 72 1.34 20.01 -9.30
C THR A 72 2.42 19.35 -8.44
N TYR A 73 2.41 18.01 -8.35
CA TYR A 73 3.38 17.26 -7.55
C TYR A 73 4.83 17.56 -7.95
N TRP A 74 5.04 18.00 -9.18
CA TRP A 74 6.34 18.19 -9.80
C TRP A 74 6.92 19.59 -9.57
N ASP A 75 6.10 20.63 -9.42
CA ASP A 75 6.58 22.00 -9.15
C ASP A 75 7.19 22.14 -7.74
N SER A 76 6.82 21.25 -6.82
CA SER A 76 7.37 21.26 -5.45
C SER A 76 8.69 20.48 -5.32
N LEU A 77 9.16 19.87 -6.41
CA LEU A 77 10.44 19.16 -6.45
C LEU A 77 11.61 20.13 -6.53
N ASP A 78 12.64 19.84 -5.74
CA ASP A 78 13.91 20.53 -5.83
C ASP A 78 14.85 19.74 -6.76
N TYR A 79 14.91 20.19 -8.01
CA TYR A 79 15.74 19.58 -9.05
C TYR A 79 17.25 19.86 -8.86
N SER A 80 17.64 20.75 -7.95
CA SER A 80 19.06 21.10 -7.73
C SER A 80 19.79 20.12 -6.82
N GLU A 81 19.05 19.30 -6.07
CA GLU A 81 19.57 18.38 -5.06
C GLU A 81 19.43 16.90 -5.51
N SER A 82 20.15 16.02 -4.81
CA SER A 82 20.14 14.57 -5.05
C SER A 82 19.83 13.80 -3.75
N ARG A 83 19.56 12.48 -3.85
CA ARG A 83 19.16 11.60 -2.72
C ARG A 83 17.80 11.96 -2.11
N GLN A 84 16.90 12.46 -2.94
CA GLN A 84 15.49 12.66 -2.61
C GLN A 84 14.64 11.50 -3.12
N ALA A 85 13.47 11.31 -2.52
CA ALA A 85 12.50 10.32 -2.95
C ALA A 85 11.09 10.91 -3.00
N VAL A 86 10.40 10.68 -4.10
CA VAL A 86 8.97 10.97 -4.26
C VAL A 86 8.22 9.65 -4.22
N VAL A 87 7.22 9.55 -3.35
CA VAL A 87 6.37 8.36 -3.23
C VAL A 87 4.95 8.73 -3.66
N VAL A 88 4.51 8.14 -4.76
CA VAL A 88 3.17 8.30 -5.30
C VAL A 88 2.37 7.05 -4.97
N VAL A 89 1.20 7.23 -4.34
CA VAL A 89 0.25 6.15 -4.09
C VAL A 89 -1.08 6.56 -4.68
N ALA A 90 -1.54 5.82 -5.69
CA ALA A 90 -2.73 6.15 -6.45
C ALA A 90 -3.52 4.89 -6.79
N ASP A 91 -4.84 5.00 -6.92
CA ASP A 91 -5.64 3.87 -7.45
C ASP A 91 -5.36 3.70 -8.96
N TYR A 92 -5.35 4.82 -9.68
CA TYR A 92 -4.97 4.91 -11.08
C TYR A 92 -3.93 6.03 -11.23
N PHE A 93 -2.76 5.68 -11.76
CA PHE A 93 -1.67 6.64 -12.01
C PHE A 93 -1.75 7.14 -13.45
N ASP A 94 -2.20 8.38 -13.60
CA ASP A 94 -2.48 9.03 -14.88
C ASP A 94 -1.59 10.26 -15.04
N ALA A 95 -0.30 10.01 -15.31
CA ALA A 95 0.66 11.06 -15.61
C ALA A 95 0.74 11.27 -17.13
N ASP A 96 0.72 12.52 -17.56
CA ASP A 96 0.96 12.86 -18.96
C ASP A 96 2.46 12.82 -19.29
N ARG A 97 2.78 12.99 -20.58
CA ARG A 97 4.17 12.92 -21.04
C ARG A 97 5.06 14.01 -20.44
N SER A 98 4.53 15.22 -20.23
CA SER A 98 5.29 16.33 -19.64
C SER A 98 5.65 16.00 -18.19
N GLU A 99 4.68 15.50 -17.43
CA GLU A 99 4.88 15.07 -16.05
C GLU A 99 5.92 13.95 -15.94
N LEU A 100 5.85 12.95 -16.83
CA LEU A 100 6.80 11.84 -16.87
C LEU A 100 8.22 12.28 -17.25
N ASP A 101 8.36 13.24 -18.17
CA ASP A 101 9.65 13.82 -18.54
C ASP A 101 10.27 14.59 -17.36
N GLU A 102 9.47 15.37 -16.62
CA GLU A 102 9.91 16.05 -15.38
C GLU A 102 10.38 15.05 -14.31
N MET A 103 9.61 13.99 -14.09
CA MET A 103 10.01 12.91 -13.18
C MET A 103 11.33 12.26 -13.61
N ALA A 104 11.52 12.05 -14.92
CA ALA A 104 12.74 11.46 -15.43
C ALA A 104 13.94 12.38 -15.24
N ASP A 105 13.79 13.69 -15.40
CA ASP A 105 14.85 14.65 -15.11
C ASP A 105 15.20 14.71 -13.63
N PHE A 106 14.19 14.67 -12.75
CA PHE A 106 14.39 14.51 -11.32
C PHE A 106 15.19 13.23 -10.99
N VAL A 107 14.81 12.09 -11.57
CA VAL A 107 15.48 10.80 -11.38
C VAL A 107 16.91 10.80 -11.91
N LYS A 108 17.15 11.38 -13.10
CA LYS A 108 18.51 11.48 -13.69
C LYS A 108 19.50 12.18 -12.75
N ASN A 109 19.03 13.10 -11.91
CA ASN A 109 19.85 13.81 -10.91
C ASN A 109 20.27 12.95 -9.70
N GLY A 110 19.88 11.67 -9.65
CA GLY A 110 20.21 10.77 -8.56
C GLY A 110 19.13 10.73 -7.48
N ASN A 111 17.89 10.99 -7.88
CA ASN A 111 16.71 10.90 -7.03
C ASN A 111 15.88 9.67 -7.39
N TYR A 112 14.89 9.38 -6.56
CA TYR A 112 14.06 8.20 -6.68
C TYR A 112 12.58 8.59 -6.79
N VAL A 113 11.86 7.88 -7.65
CA VAL A 113 10.40 7.97 -7.73
C VAL A 113 9.85 6.58 -7.49
N PHE A 114 8.95 6.46 -6.53
CA PHE A 114 8.31 5.20 -6.13
C PHE A 114 6.82 5.29 -6.38
N ILE A 115 6.30 4.50 -7.31
CA ILE A 115 4.92 4.53 -7.77
C ILE A 115 4.22 3.25 -7.32
N VAL A 116 3.24 3.40 -6.43
CA VAL A 116 2.33 2.32 -6.05
C VAL A 116 0.98 2.62 -6.66
N SER A 117 0.60 1.85 -7.66
CA SER A 117 -0.74 1.94 -8.23
C SER A 117 -1.35 0.60 -8.58
N ARG A 118 -2.68 0.56 -8.60
CA ARG A 118 -3.42 -0.61 -9.08
C ARG A 118 -3.43 -0.68 -10.60
N ALA A 119 -3.42 0.47 -11.26
CA ALA A 119 -3.27 0.60 -12.71
C ALA A 119 -2.60 1.92 -13.05
N ALA A 120 -2.18 2.06 -14.30
CA ALA A 120 -1.65 3.31 -14.84
C ALA A 120 -2.10 3.49 -16.29
N SER A 121 -1.91 4.69 -16.83
CA SER A 121 -2.30 5.03 -18.19
C SER A 121 -1.42 4.36 -19.26
N ASP A 122 -1.94 4.34 -20.50
CA ASP A 122 -1.18 3.85 -21.65
C ASP A 122 0.07 4.71 -21.90
N GLU A 123 0.03 6.01 -21.59
CA GLU A 123 1.19 6.90 -21.71
C GLU A 123 2.30 6.48 -20.73
N VAL A 124 1.95 6.15 -19.48
CA VAL A 124 2.90 5.59 -18.49
C VAL A 124 3.50 4.28 -18.98
N SER A 125 2.65 3.38 -19.50
CA SER A 125 3.09 2.09 -20.04
C SER A 125 4.08 2.26 -21.21
N SER A 126 3.75 3.18 -22.13
CA SER A 126 4.57 3.54 -23.29
C SER A 126 5.89 4.18 -22.88
N PHE A 127 5.86 5.10 -21.91
CA PHE A 127 7.04 5.81 -21.43
C PHE A 127 8.10 4.86 -20.84
N PHE A 128 7.67 3.88 -20.06
CA PHE A 128 8.56 2.89 -19.45
C PHE A 128 8.82 1.65 -20.33
N ASP A 129 8.18 1.55 -21.50
CA ASP A 129 8.13 0.33 -22.35
C ASP A 129 7.79 -0.93 -21.54
N VAL A 130 6.76 -0.84 -20.70
CA VAL A 130 6.25 -1.94 -19.89
C VAL A 130 4.82 -2.29 -20.28
N THR A 131 4.44 -3.53 -20.03
CA THR A 131 3.03 -3.95 -20.09
C THR A 131 2.68 -4.62 -18.78
N PHE A 132 1.63 -4.13 -18.11
CA PHE A 132 1.08 -4.71 -16.90
C PHE A 132 -0.41 -4.99 -17.09
N ASN A 133 -1.01 -5.79 -16.20
CA ASN A 133 -2.46 -5.98 -16.20
C ASN A 133 -3.14 -4.62 -16.00
N SER A 134 -3.81 -4.12 -17.05
CA SER A 134 -4.56 -2.86 -17.01
C SER A 134 -6.07 -3.09 -16.95
N ASP A 135 -6.53 -4.24 -16.43
CA ASP A 135 -7.96 -4.55 -16.23
C ASP A 135 -8.53 -3.70 -15.07
N TYR A 136 -8.41 -2.37 -15.19
CA TYR A 136 -9.09 -1.38 -14.40
C TYR A 136 -10.55 -1.36 -14.84
N TYR A 137 -11.33 -2.31 -14.34
CA TYR A 137 -12.77 -2.16 -14.29
C TYR A 137 -13.16 -1.72 -12.87
N PRO A 138 -13.61 -0.47 -12.67
CA PRO A 138 -14.14 -0.04 -11.38
C PRO A 138 -15.37 -0.89 -11.05
N GLY A 139 -15.17 -1.91 -10.20
CA GLY A 139 -16.22 -2.80 -9.70
C GLY A 139 -16.11 -4.29 -10.02
N TYR A 140 -15.12 -4.76 -10.81
CA TYR A 140 -15.07 -6.18 -11.25
C TYR A 140 -13.86 -7.01 -10.79
N SER A 141 -12.81 -6.41 -10.22
CA SER A 141 -11.60 -7.14 -9.82
C SER A 141 -11.44 -7.19 -8.29
N VAL A 142 -12.46 -7.71 -7.61
CA VAL A 142 -12.26 -8.35 -6.31
C VAL A 142 -12.38 -9.83 -6.60
N GLU A 143 -11.25 -10.53 -6.74
CA GLU A 143 -11.28 -11.99 -6.66
C GLU A 143 -11.88 -12.36 -5.29
N ASP A 144 -12.74 -13.36 -5.22
CA ASP A 144 -13.34 -13.87 -3.97
C ASP A 144 -12.28 -14.48 -3.01
N ASP A 145 -11.01 -14.47 -3.40
CA ASP A 145 -9.89 -14.99 -2.62
C ASP A 145 -9.34 -13.91 -1.66
N ASP A 146 -9.34 -14.23 -0.36
CA ASP A 146 -9.27 -13.27 0.76
C ASP A 146 -7.83 -12.91 1.21
N SER A 147 -6.84 -13.03 0.31
CA SER A 147 -5.49 -12.60 0.67
C SER A 147 -4.59 -12.28 -0.52
N LEU A 148 -3.80 -11.21 -0.37
CA LEU A 148 -2.68 -10.90 -1.24
C LEU A 148 -1.40 -11.52 -0.65
N ARG A 149 -0.61 -12.19 -1.48
CA ARG A 149 0.70 -12.74 -1.11
C ARG A 149 1.75 -12.28 -2.13
N VAL A 150 2.82 -11.68 -1.62
CA VAL A 150 3.91 -11.14 -2.43
C VAL A 150 5.25 -11.51 -1.82
N GLN A 151 6.28 -11.58 -2.64
CA GLN A 151 7.63 -11.92 -2.21
C GLN A 151 8.65 -10.99 -2.86
N LEU A 152 9.64 -10.57 -2.08
CA LEU A 152 10.81 -9.87 -2.60
C LEU A 152 11.82 -10.86 -3.20
N ASN A 153 12.52 -10.45 -4.24
CA ASN A 153 13.50 -11.26 -4.94
C ASN A 153 14.66 -11.64 -3.98
N PRO A 154 14.81 -12.93 -3.62
CA PRO A 154 15.78 -13.34 -2.60
C PRO A 154 17.23 -13.17 -3.04
N ALA A 155 17.49 -13.04 -4.35
CA ALA A 155 18.82 -12.72 -4.86
C ALA A 155 19.27 -11.29 -4.53
N ILE A 156 18.31 -10.38 -4.33
CA ILE A 156 18.56 -8.95 -4.03
C ILE A 156 18.38 -8.69 -2.54
N PHE A 157 17.35 -9.29 -1.94
CA PHE A 157 17.00 -9.12 -0.54
C PHE A 157 17.18 -10.45 0.21
N PRO A 158 18.42 -10.78 0.63
CA PRO A 158 18.64 -12.00 1.39
C PRO A 158 17.87 -11.92 2.71
N ASN A 159 17.24 -13.03 3.12
CA ASN A 159 16.39 -13.16 4.31
C ASN A 159 15.01 -12.51 4.23
N THR A 160 14.48 -12.23 3.03
CA THR A 160 13.06 -11.83 2.88
C THR A 160 12.14 -13.04 2.76
N GLY A 161 10.96 -12.95 3.38
CA GLY A 161 9.93 -13.97 3.32
C GLY A 161 8.79 -13.63 2.34
N VAL A 162 7.74 -14.42 2.42
CA VAL A 162 6.44 -14.11 1.80
C VAL A 162 5.70 -13.14 2.73
N TYR A 163 5.28 -12.00 2.18
CA TYR A 163 4.42 -11.04 2.85
C TYR A 163 2.98 -11.35 2.50
N SER A 164 2.10 -11.39 3.50
CA SER A 164 0.68 -11.68 3.31
C SER A 164 -0.16 -10.59 3.93
N TYR A 165 -1.20 -10.19 3.20
CA TYR A 165 -2.20 -9.23 3.62
C TYR A 165 -3.58 -9.89 3.57
N PRO A 166 -4.27 -10.07 4.71
CA PRO A 166 -5.64 -10.54 4.74
C PRO A 166 -6.57 -9.37 4.37
N GLY A 167 -7.30 -9.51 3.26
CA GLY A 167 -8.18 -8.47 2.74
C GLY A 167 -8.24 -8.48 1.21
N LYS A 168 -8.86 -7.44 0.65
CA LYS A 168 -9.07 -7.31 -0.79
C LYS A 168 -7.75 -7.45 -1.54
N LYS A 169 -7.74 -8.44 -2.42
CA LYS A 169 -6.63 -8.75 -3.28
C LYS A 169 -6.66 -7.81 -4.50
N TYR A 170 -5.62 -7.00 -4.61
CA TYR A 170 -5.39 -6.11 -5.76
C TYR A 170 -4.13 -6.59 -6.48
N ASP A 171 -4.28 -7.71 -7.22
CA ASP A 171 -3.17 -8.28 -7.98
C ASP A 171 -2.87 -7.42 -9.20
N GLY A 172 -1.58 -7.11 -9.38
CA GLY A 172 -1.03 -6.51 -10.58
C GLY A 172 0.28 -7.22 -10.91
N SER A 173 0.53 -7.47 -12.19
CA SER A 173 1.79 -8.05 -12.63
C SER A 173 2.20 -7.50 -13.99
N PHE A 174 3.51 -7.49 -14.24
CA PHE A 174 4.11 -7.11 -15.50
C PHE A 174 4.28 -8.34 -16.41
N TYR A 175 3.85 -8.20 -17.66
CA TYR A 175 3.94 -9.24 -18.70
C TYR A 175 5.04 -8.95 -19.71
N LYS A 176 5.36 -7.67 -19.93
CA LYS A 176 6.46 -7.23 -20.79
C LYS A 176 7.31 -6.24 -20.02
N LEU A 177 8.61 -6.51 -19.97
CA LEU A 177 9.63 -5.69 -19.35
C LEU A 177 10.89 -5.78 -20.20
N ASP A 178 11.62 -4.68 -20.37
CA ASP A 178 12.97 -4.72 -20.91
C ASP A 178 13.97 -5.11 -19.81
N SER A 179 14.46 -6.35 -19.88
CA SER A 179 15.43 -6.89 -18.92
C SER A 179 16.78 -6.17 -18.88
N LEU A 180 17.13 -5.36 -19.89
CA LEU A 180 18.39 -4.61 -19.92
C LEU A 180 18.37 -3.38 -19.00
N HIS A 181 17.18 -2.79 -18.83
CA HIS A 181 16.99 -1.56 -18.05
C HIS A 181 16.12 -1.76 -16.80
N THR A 182 15.52 -2.95 -16.65
CA THR A 182 14.62 -3.30 -15.55
C THR A 182 15.22 -4.38 -14.66
N THR A 183 15.19 -4.17 -13.35
CA THR A 183 15.46 -5.19 -12.34
C THR A 183 14.17 -5.61 -11.65
N VAL A 184 13.86 -6.91 -11.63
CA VAL A 184 12.69 -7.42 -10.90
C VAL A 184 13.03 -7.54 -9.41
N LEU A 185 12.36 -6.73 -8.59
CA LEU A 185 12.55 -6.64 -7.14
C LEU A 185 11.56 -7.51 -6.36
N GLY A 186 10.39 -7.80 -6.92
CA GLY A 186 9.36 -8.61 -6.27
C GLY A 186 8.46 -9.34 -7.25
N ARG A 187 7.77 -10.35 -6.72
CA ARG A 187 6.84 -11.22 -7.46
C ARG A 187 5.56 -11.47 -6.67
N ASP A 188 4.48 -11.73 -7.41
CA ASP A 188 3.22 -12.23 -6.86
C ASP A 188 3.32 -13.72 -6.45
N GLU A 189 2.25 -14.28 -5.90
CA GLU A 189 2.18 -15.69 -5.52
C GLU A 189 2.33 -16.67 -6.70
N LYS A 190 2.00 -16.23 -7.92
CA LYS A 190 2.15 -17.00 -9.16
C LYS A 190 3.56 -16.91 -9.74
N GLY A 191 4.44 -16.08 -9.14
CA GLY A 191 5.80 -15.85 -9.58
C GLY A 191 5.95 -14.78 -10.67
N HIS A 192 4.88 -14.06 -11.04
CA HIS A 192 4.97 -12.98 -12.00
C HIS A 192 5.60 -11.72 -11.38
N PRO A 193 6.41 -10.94 -12.11
CA PRO A 193 6.94 -9.68 -11.60
C PRO A 193 5.80 -8.73 -11.22
N ASN A 194 5.84 -8.15 -10.02
CA ASN A 194 4.87 -7.15 -9.56
C ASN A 194 5.52 -5.92 -8.91
N PHE A 195 6.85 -5.94 -8.78
CA PHE A 195 7.64 -4.83 -8.27
C PHE A 195 8.98 -4.81 -9.01
N VAL A 196 9.29 -3.69 -9.63
CA VAL A 196 10.45 -3.54 -10.52
C VAL A 196 11.22 -2.26 -10.20
N GLN A 197 12.47 -2.21 -10.61
CA GLN A 197 13.28 -1.00 -10.62
C GLN A 197 13.69 -0.70 -12.06
N LEU A 198 13.42 0.52 -12.51
CA LEU A 198 13.79 1.03 -13.83
C LEU A 198 14.89 2.07 -13.66
N ASN A 199 16.09 1.73 -14.10
CA ASN A 199 17.26 2.60 -13.92
C ASN A 199 17.29 3.72 -14.95
N GLN A 200 17.43 4.97 -14.50
CA GLN A 200 17.56 6.13 -15.41
C GLN A 200 18.56 7.14 -14.86
N GLY A 201 19.64 7.38 -15.60
CA GLY A 201 20.74 8.24 -15.14
C GLY A 201 21.37 7.71 -13.85
N ARG A 202 21.40 8.54 -12.80
CA ARG A 202 21.96 8.18 -11.48
C ARG A 202 20.91 7.70 -10.47
N GLY A 203 19.62 7.73 -10.84
CA GLY A 203 18.50 7.39 -9.98
C GLY A 203 17.69 6.22 -10.53
N SER A 204 16.50 6.02 -9.98
CA SER A 204 15.58 4.98 -10.47
C SER A 204 14.11 5.31 -10.22
N PHE A 205 13.27 4.76 -11.09
CA PHE A 205 11.86 4.55 -10.82
C PHE A 205 11.64 3.17 -10.19
N PHE A 206 10.60 3.06 -9.38
CA PHE A 206 10.18 1.88 -8.65
C PHE A 206 8.67 1.69 -8.70
#